data_AF-S9VKA0-F1
#
_entry.id   AF-S9VKA0-F1
#
_cell.length_a   1.000
_cell.length_b   1.000
_cell.length_c   1.000
_cell.angle_alpha   90.00
_cell.angle_beta   90.00
_cell.angle_gamma   90.00
#
_symmetry.space_group_name_H-M   'P 1'
#
loop_
_entity.id
_entity.type
_entity.pdbx_description
1 polymer ?
#
loop_
_entity_poly.entity_id
_entity_poly.type
_entity_poly.pdbx_seq_one_letter_code
_entity_poly.pdbx_strand_id
1 'polypeptide(L)'
;MVELFDKAGLATGHAYSVLDVKHFSLQRLCLLKIRNPWGNHILWTGDWSDNSPLWERHPFVKMACHPEKKADGVFWMEWNDVTTFFDTGSVCFRETNWLSTWHNYRVISHFEAMVPNLALEIHTKKECTVSLTLHQKDRRGLATSDKDTKYAAIMLSLCEGERDSTKQKVVVNSSVNPDEPSPDFKFQTTRSVSIMYDLQPNKRYLVLPRRMTSSTGNNEASKKYILSLHTKRKLSGGSDPDISANFVRLDKGNDVFRDFLSFDMGTTTAINSIYQVRHGVGFFSTHEGTSFTNGRKVNNFANELVM
;
A
#
# COMPACT_ATOMS: atom_id res chain seq x y z
N MET A 1 -0.67 13.69 -29.70
CA MET A 1 -0.83 13.62 -28.22
C MET A 1 0.11 14.60 -27.54
N VAL A 2 1.44 14.50 -27.72
CA VAL A 2 2.41 15.45 -27.12
C VAL A 2 2.10 16.93 -27.45
N GLU A 3 1.78 17.25 -28.72
CA GLU A 3 1.40 18.61 -29.11
C GLU A 3 0.17 19.18 -28.39
N LEU A 4 -0.77 18.33 -27.95
CA LEU A 4 -1.95 18.76 -27.19
C LEU A 4 -1.55 19.26 -25.80
N PHE A 5 -0.67 18.51 -25.13
CA PHE A 5 -0.16 18.84 -23.81
C PHE A 5 0.74 20.07 -23.86
N ASP A 6 1.62 20.17 -24.87
CA ASP A 6 2.48 21.34 -25.05
C ASP A 6 1.65 22.62 -25.26
N LYS A 7 0.60 22.56 -26.10
CA LYS A 7 -0.34 23.69 -26.31
C LYS A 7 -1.11 24.06 -25.04
N ALA A 8 -1.48 23.07 -24.25
CA ALA A 8 -2.16 23.25 -22.97
C ALA A 8 -1.24 23.76 -21.85
N GLY A 9 0.08 23.76 -22.07
CA GLY A 9 1.04 24.11 -21.02
C GLY A 9 1.15 23.02 -19.95
N LEU A 10 1.21 21.75 -20.35
CA LEU A 10 1.37 20.59 -19.48
C LEU A 10 2.53 19.70 -19.95
N ALA A 11 3.31 19.19 -19.01
CA ALA A 11 4.39 18.24 -19.28
C ALA A 11 3.86 16.81 -19.24
N THR A 12 4.23 16.00 -20.24
CA THR A 12 3.88 14.57 -20.30
C THR A 12 4.84 13.72 -19.48
N GLY A 13 4.36 12.58 -18.95
CA GLY A 13 5.18 11.66 -18.17
C GLY A 13 5.70 12.24 -16.85
N HIS A 14 5.01 13.25 -16.31
CA HIS A 14 5.43 14.01 -15.13
C HIS A 14 4.35 14.00 -14.04
N ALA A 15 4.79 14.00 -12.78
CA ALA A 15 3.90 14.04 -11.63
C ALA A 15 3.66 15.49 -11.18
N TYR A 16 2.39 15.82 -10.95
CA TYR A 16 1.97 17.11 -10.42
C TYR A 16 1.37 16.93 -9.02
N SER A 17 1.47 17.97 -8.20
CA SER A 17 0.89 17.96 -6.85
C SER A 17 -0.41 18.75 -6.83
N VAL A 18 -1.47 18.17 -6.25
CA VAL A 18 -2.68 18.92 -5.88
C VAL A 18 -2.43 19.60 -4.54
N LEU A 19 -2.55 20.92 -4.50
CA LEU A 19 -2.32 21.75 -3.32
C LEU A 19 -3.61 22.11 -2.61
N ASP A 20 -4.71 22.28 -3.35
CA ASP A 20 -6.02 22.65 -2.81
C ASP A 20 -7.13 22.18 -3.77
N VAL A 21 -8.33 21.98 -3.23
CA VAL A 21 -9.54 21.63 -4.00
C VAL A 21 -10.70 22.48 -3.48
N LYS A 22 -11.39 23.19 -4.39
CA LYS A 22 -12.54 24.04 -4.04
C LYS A 22 -13.76 23.66 -4.87
N HIS A 23 -14.85 23.35 -4.19
CA HIS A 23 -16.14 23.03 -4.80
C HIS A 23 -17.12 24.19 -4.64
N PHE A 24 -17.69 24.64 -5.75
CA PHE A 24 -18.62 25.76 -5.82
C PHE A 24 -19.98 25.25 -6.32
N SER A 25 -20.85 24.87 -5.39
CA SER A 25 -22.11 24.17 -5.71
C SER A 25 -23.07 24.97 -6.61
N LEU A 26 -23.17 26.30 -6.41
CA LEU A 26 -24.04 27.17 -7.22
C LEU A 26 -23.58 27.27 -8.67
N GLN A 27 -22.26 27.32 -8.87
CA GLN A 27 -21.62 27.39 -10.18
C GLN A 27 -21.41 26.00 -10.79
N ARG A 28 -21.70 24.91 -10.05
CA ARG A 28 -21.42 23.52 -10.41
C ARG A 28 -19.97 23.32 -10.85
N LEU A 29 -19.04 23.96 -10.14
CA LEU A 29 -17.63 24.04 -10.50
C LEU A 29 -16.77 23.37 -9.43
N CYS A 30 -15.83 22.54 -9.83
CA CYS A 30 -14.80 21.96 -8.96
C CYS A 30 -13.42 22.36 -9.50
N LEU A 31 -12.68 23.16 -8.73
CA LEU A 31 -11.36 23.65 -9.11
C LEU A 31 -10.28 23.01 -8.26
N LEU A 32 -9.18 22.60 -8.90
CA LEU A 32 -8.00 22.03 -8.28
C LEU A 32 -6.84 23.01 -8.45
N LYS A 33 -6.17 23.35 -7.35
CA LYS A 33 -4.89 24.09 -7.37
C LYS A 33 -3.78 23.08 -7.58
N ILE A 34 -3.16 23.10 -8.75
CA ILE A 34 -2.16 22.12 -9.18
C ILE A 34 -0.80 22.79 -9.25
N ARG A 35 0.26 22.07 -8.90
CA ARG A 35 1.65 22.53 -8.98
C ARG A 35 2.51 21.61 -9.82
N ASN A 36 3.17 22.19 -10.82
CA ASN A 36 4.34 21.63 -11.47
C ASN A 36 5.57 21.78 -10.54
N PRO A 37 6.17 20.70 -10.03
CA PRO A 37 7.30 20.80 -9.12
C PRO A 37 8.58 21.33 -9.77
N TRP A 38 8.71 21.27 -11.11
CA TRP A 38 9.85 21.86 -11.80
C TRP A 38 9.79 23.39 -11.88
N GLY A 39 8.62 24.01 -11.65
CA GLY A 39 8.48 25.47 -11.63
C GLY A 39 8.78 26.15 -12.98
N ASN A 40 8.74 25.40 -14.08
CA ASN A 40 9.15 25.87 -15.41
C ASN A 40 8.09 26.81 -16.03
N HIS A 41 8.50 27.57 -17.05
CA HIS A 41 7.69 28.48 -17.90
C HIS A 41 6.47 27.84 -18.60
N ILE A 42 6.22 26.56 -18.39
CA ILE A 42 5.08 25.82 -18.94
C ILE A 42 3.94 25.97 -17.94
N LEU A 43 3.09 26.96 -18.17
CA LEU A 43 1.93 27.30 -17.37
C LEU A 43 0.68 26.84 -18.10
N TRP A 44 -0.25 26.25 -17.37
CA TRP A 44 -1.58 25.90 -17.88
C TRP A 44 -2.20 27.09 -18.62
N THR A 45 -2.64 26.87 -19.85
CA THR A 45 -3.16 27.93 -20.74
C THR A 45 -4.68 27.90 -20.90
N GLY A 46 -5.35 26.87 -20.40
CA GLY A 46 -6.80 26.70 -20.51
C GLY A 46 -7.60 27.49 -19.48
N ASP A 47 -8.82 27.04 -19.24
CA ASP A 47 -9.76 27.69 -18.32
C ASP A 47 -9.22 27.68 -16.89
N TRP A 48 -9.41 28.79 -16.18
CA TRP A 48 -8.86 29.02 -14.83
C TRP A 48 -7.33 29.08 -14.72
N SER A 49 -6.61 29.14 -15.86
CA SER A 49 -5.22 29.63 -15.87
C SER A 49 -5.09 31.02 -15.23
N ASP A 50 -3.88 31.42 -14.83
CA ASP A 50 -3.65 32.69 -14.11
C ASP A 50 -4.11 33.94 -14.89
N ASN A 51 -4.16 33.84 -16.22
CA ASN A 51 -4.61 34.90 -17.13
C ASN A 51 -6.02 34.65 -17.69
N SER A 52 -6.73 33.62 -17.23
CA SER A 52 -8.06 33.30 -17.72
C SER A 52 -9.06 34.44 -17.45
N PRO A 53 -9.85 34.86 -18.46
CA PRO A 53 -10.88 35.88 -18.26
C PRO A 53 -12.03 35.40 -17.37
N LEU A 54 -12.13 34.08 -17.10
CA LEU A 54 -13.16 33.51 -16.22
C LEU A 54 -13.06 34.05 -14.78
N TRP A 55 -11.85 34.40 -14.33
CA TRP A 55 -11.66 35.01 -13.02
C TRP A 55 -12.45 36.32 -12.85
N GLU A 56 -12.50 37.16 -13.88
CA GLU A 56 -13.27 38.41 -13.83
C GLU A 56 -14.78 38.18 -13.98
N ARG A 57 -15.18 37.14 -14.73
CA ARG A 57 -16.59 36.74 -14.89
C ARG A 57 -17.17 36.13 -13.61
N HIS A 58 -16.32 35.57 -12.75
CA HIS A 58 -16.72 34.89 -11.53
C HIS A 58 -15.98 35.45 -10.30
N PRO A 59 -16.29 36.68 -9.87
CA PRO A 59 -15.55 37.37 -8.80
C PRO A 59 -15.58 36.62 -7.46
N PHE A 60 -16.68 35.93 -7.14
CA PHE A 60 -16.76 35.08 -5.93
C PHE A 60 -15.80 33.88 -5.98
N VAL A 61 -15.65 33.26 -7.15
CA VAL A 61 -14.72 32.14 -7.36
C VAL A 61 -13.28 32.65 -7.27
N LYS A 62 -12.98 33.77 -7.94
CA LYS A 62 -11.68 34.45 -7.86
C LYS A 62 -11.31 34.81 -6.43
N MET A 63 -12.25 35.36 -5.65
CA MET A 63 -12.03 35.71 -4.26
C MET A 63 -11.74 34.47 -3.41
N ALA A 64 -12.38 33.34 -3.65
CA ALA A 64 -12.12 32.11 -2.89
C ALA A 64 -10.81 31.40 -3.27
N CYS A 65 -10.45 31.43 -4.57
CA CYS A 65 -9.28 30.75 -5.11
C CYS A 65 -7.98 31.55 -4.99
N HIS A 66 -8.07 32.88 -4.92
CA HIS A 66 -6.92 33.80 -4.91
C HIS A 66 -5.86 33.42 -5.98
N PRO A 67 -6.20 33.47 -7.29
CA PRO A 67 -5.23 33.16 -8.34
C PRO A 67 -4.07 34.15 -8.30
N GLU A 68 -2.85 33.64 -8.43
CA GLU A 68 -1.62 34.43 -8.38
C GLU A 68 -0.97 34.44 -9.75
N LYS A 69 -0.73 35.62 -10.33
CA LYS A 69 0.00 35.73 -11.60
C LYS A 69 1.50 35.57 -11.37
N LYS A 70 1.95 34.34 -11.11
CA LYS A 70 3.34 34.02 -10.82
C LYS A 70 3.82 32.88 -11.70
N ALA A 71 5.06 32.97 -12.16
CA ALA A 71 5.72 31.89 -12.88
C ALA A 71 6.35 30.88 -11.89
N ASP A 72 5.54 30.30 -11.00
CA ASP A 72 5.98 29.32 -9.99
C ASP A 72 5.48 27.89 -10.28
N GLY A 73 4.82 27.71 -11.42
CA GLY A 73 4.25 26.43 -11.87
C GLY A 73 2.96 26.06 -11.14
N VAL A 74 2.35 26.97 -10.37
CA VAL A 74 1.07 26.75 -9.69
C VAL A 74 -0.06 27.37 -10.51
N PHE A 75 -1.14 26.61 -10.73
CA PHE A 75 -2.30 27.10 -11.47
C PHE A 75 -3.58 26.44 -10.95
N TRP A 76 -4.73 27.02 -11.28
CA TRP A 76 -6.02 26.36 -11.08
C TRP A 76 -6.49 25.70 -12.37
N MET A 77 -7.18 24.58 -12.23
CA MET A 77 -7.77 23.83 -13.34
C MET A 77 -9.12 23.28 -12.91
N GLU A 78 -10.08 23.23 -13.82
CA GLU A 78 -11.37 22.59 -13.56
C GLU A 78 -11.23 21.05 -13.58
N TRP A 79 -12.01 20.37 -12.74
CA TRP A 79 -12.06 18.91 -12.71
C TRP A 79 -12.25 18.24 -14.09
N ASN A 80 -13.07 18.82 -14.97
CA ASN A 80 -13.28 18.29 -16.31
C ASN A 80 -11.98 18.28 -17.14
N ASP A 81 -11.19 19.35 -17.06
CA ASP A 81 -9.86 19.40 -17.69
C ASP A 81 -8.90 18.41 -17.02
N VAL A 82 -8.95 18.29 -15.68
CA VAL A 82 -8.13 17.30 -14.97
C VAL A 82 -8.39 15.89 -15.50
N THR A 83 -9.66 15.51 -15.65
CA THR A 83 -10.03 14.18 -16.20
C THR A 83 -9.68 14.00 -17.68
N THR A 84 -9.45 15.09 -18.41
CA THR A 84 -9.06 15.06 -19.82
C THR A 84 -7.55 14.90 -19.97
N PHE A 85 -6.76 15.58 -19.13
CA PHE A 85 -5.31 15.66 -19.27
C PHE A 85 -4.53 14.71 -18.34
N PHE A 86 -5.10 14.26 -17.23
CA PHE A 86 -4.40 13.40 -16.27
C PHE A 86 -4.97 11.98 -16.28
N ASP A 87 -4.07 10.99 -16.40
CA ASP A 87 -4.43 9.57 -16.48
C ASP A 87 -4.65 8.94 -15.10
N THR A 88 -3.77 9.26 -14.13
CA THR A 88 -3.83 8.67 -12.78
C THR A 88 -3.49 9.68 -11.69
N GLY A 89 -3.99 9.42 -10.49
CA GLY A 89 -3.68 10.16 -9.27
C GLY A 89 -3.39 9.21 -8.12
N SER A 90 -2.67 9.68 -7.10
CA SER A 90 -2.40 8.91 -5.89
C SER A 90 -2.55 9.80 -4.66
N VAL A 91 -3.20 9.27 -3.64
CA VAL A 91 -3.37 9.94 -2.35
C VAL A 91 -2.62 9.13 -1.31
N CYS A 92 -1.81 9.82 -0.49
CA CYS A 92 -1.20 9.23 0.69
C CYS A 92 -1.86 9.87 1.91
N PHE A 93 -2.75 9.12 2.57
CA PHE A 93 -3.37 9.58 3.80
C PHE A 93 -2.31 9.66 4.89
N ARG A 94 -2.23 10.82 5.54
CA ARG A 94 -1.40 11.02 6.73
C ARG A 94 -2.31 11.37 7.89
N GLU A 95 -2.78 10.36 8.62
CA GLU A 95 -3.54 10.59 9.85
C GLU A 95 -2.66 11.41 10.82
N THR A 96 -3.20 12.51 11.36
CA THR A 96 -2.49 13.28 12.40
C THR A 96 -2.19 12.34 13.56
N ASN A 97 -0.93 12.28 14.01
CA ASN A 97 -0.43 11.34 15.03
C ASN A 97 -0.33 9.86 14.61
N TRP A 98 -0.42 9.51 13.31
CA TRP A 98 -0.25 8.10 12.88
C TRP A 98 1.08 7.50 13.34
N LEU A 99 2.17 8.29 13.25
CA LEU A 99 3.49 7.87 13.70
C LEU A 99 3.56 7.62 15.21
N SER A 100 2.77 8.28 16.04
CA SER A 100 2.82 8.10 17.50
C SER A 100 1.85 7.04 18.01
N THR A 101 0.79 6.74 17.25
CA THR A 101 -0.29 5.84 17.69
C THR A 101 -0.21 4.44 17.10
N TRP A 102 0.46 4.26 15.96
CA TRP A 102 0.55 2.94 15.31
C TRP A 102 1.83 2.19 15.69
N HIS A 103 1.67 0.88 15.85
CA HIS A 103 2.76 -0.08 15.99
C HIS A 103 2.98 -0.76 14.66
N ASN A 104 4.25 -0.89 14.26
CA ASN A 104 4.66 -1.45 12.97
C ASN A 104 5.48 -2.71 13.21
N TYR A 105 5.01 -3.80 12.63
CA TYR A 105 5.61 -5.12 12.69
C TYR A 105 5.91 -5.57 11.27
N ARG A 106 7.12 -6.06 11.01
CA ARG A 106 7.51 -6.56 9.69
C ARG A 106 8.37 -7.81 9.80
N VAL A 107 8.05 -8.84 9.04
CA VAL A 107 8.78 -10.12 9.02
C VAL A 107 9.31 -10.39 7.62
N ILE A 108 10.55 -10.87 7.55
CA ILE A 108 11.18 -11.27 6.30
C ILE A 108 10.80 -12.72 6.00
N SER A 109 10.54 -13.02 4.74
CA SER A 109 10.51 -14.40 4.27
C SER A 109 10.77 -14.45 2.77
N HIS A 110 10.46 -15.58 2.14
CA HIS A 110 10.60 -15.78 0.71
C HIS A 110 9.53 -16.71 0.16
N PHE A 111 9.25 -16.55 -1.13
CA PHE A 111 8.54 -17.53 -1.92
C PHE A 111 9.50 -18.64 -2.34
N GLU A 112 9.04 -19.88 -2.28
CA GLU A 112 9.61 -21.03 -2.97
C GLU A 112 8.67 -21.38 -4.12
N ALA A 113 9.14 -21.16 -5.36
CA ALA A 113 8.31 -21.01 -6.53
C ALA A 113 7.18 -19.97 -6.30
N MET A 114 5.94 -20.43 -6.27
CA MET A 114 4.73 -19.61 -6.06
C MET A 114 4.16 -19.72 -4.64
N VAL A 115 4.77 -20.53 -3.77
CA VAL A 115 4.28 -20.79 -2.42
C VAL A 115 5.06 -19.95 -1.41
N PRO A 116 4.40 -19.16 -0.54
CA PRO A 116 5.08 -18.43 0.52
C PRO A 116 5.60 -19.39 1.60
N ASN A 117 6.83 -19.17 2.08
CA ASN A 117 7.34 -19.94 3.22
C ASN A 117 6.70 -19.50 4.54
N LEU A 118 6.15 -18.28 4.61
CA LEU A 118 5.56 -17.70 5.83
C LEU A 118 4.29 -16.91 5.54
N ALA A 119 3.24 -17.21 6.30
CA ALA A 119 2.03 -16.41 6.45
C ALA A 119 1.93 -15.87 7.89
N LEU A 120 1.09 -14.86 8.10
CA LEU A 120 0.70 -14.46 9.45
C LEU A 120 -0.61 -15.13 9.82
N GLU A 121 -0.64 -15.73 11.00
CA GLU A 121 -1.88 -16.10 11.67
C GLU A 121 -2.20 -15.06 12.75
N ILE A 122 -3.34 -14.40 12.63
CA ILE A 122 -3.74 -13.32 13.53
C ILE A 122 -5.00 -13.72 14.30
N HIS A 123 -4.96 -13.48 15.62
CA HIS A 123 -6.11 -13.59 16.51
C HIS A 123 -6.29 -12.28 17.24
N THR A 124 -7.54 -11.87 17.45
CA THR A 124 -7.88 -10.68 18.23
C THR A 124 -9.08 -10.96 19.14
N LYS A 125 -9.05 -10.38 20.34
CA LYS A 125 -10.18 -10.41 21.30
C LYS A 125 -11.17 -9.28 21.10
N LYS A 126 -10.78 -8.25 20.37
CA LYS A 126 -11.57 -7.03 20.14
C LYS A 126 -11.45 -6.62 18.69
N GLU A 127 -12.45 -5.87 18.24
CA GLU A 127 -12.37 -5.23 16.95
C GLU A 127 -11.11 -4.35 16.84
N CYS A 128 -10.42 -4.50 15.71
CA CYS A 128 -9.13 -3.86 15.49
C CYS A 128 -8.86 -3.65 13.99
N THR A 129 -8.73 -2.39 13.58
CA THR A 129 -8.24 -2.02 12.26
C THR A 129 -6.76 -2.38 12.12
N VAL A 130 -6.42 -3.01 11.00
CA VAL A 130 -5.05 -3.36 10.63
C VAL A 130 -4.74 -2.88 9.22
N SER A 131 -3.48 -2.46 9.01
CA SER A 131 -2.89 -2.30 7.68
C SER A 131 -1.93 -3.45 7.44
N LEU A 132 -2.19 -4.24 6.41
CA LEU A 132 -1.37 -5.37 6.01
C LEU A 132 -0.69 -5.01 4.70
N THR A 133 0.61 -5.23 4.59
CA THR A 133 1.35 -4.91 3.35
C THR A 133 2.36 -5.99 3.03
N LEU A 134 2.39 -6.40 1.77
CA LEU A 134 3.40 -7.26 1.19
C LEU A 134 4.34 -6.41 0.35
N HIS A 135 5.63 -6.45 0.67
CA HIS A 135 6.69 -5.75 -0.04
C HIS A 135 7.65 -6.73 -0.71
N GLN A 136 8.19 -6.33 -1.86
CA GLN A 136 9.39 -6.93 -2.43
C GLN A 136 10.51 -5.89 -2.53
N LYS A 137 11.76 -6.37 -2.68
CA LYS A 137 12.97 -5.53 -2.75
C LYS A 137 12.80 -4.40 -3.77
N ASP A 138 13.20 -3.18 -3.39
CA ASP A 138 13.22 -2.05 -4.30
C ASP A 138 14.26 -2.30 -5.42
N ARG A 139 13.91 -1.88 -6.64
CA ARG A 139 14.77 -2.02 -7.82
C ARG A 139 15.72 -0.84 -8.01
N ARG A 140 15.50 0.28 -7.30
CA ARG A 140 16.31 1.49 -7.42
C ARG A 140 17.73 1.22 -6.96
N GLY A 141 18.70 1.67 -7.76
CA GLY A 141 20.12 1.49 -7.47
C GLY A 141 20.65 0.06 -7.69
N LEU A 142 19.82 -0.87 -8.17
CA LEU A 142 20.29 -2.21 -8.54
C LEU A 142 21.03 -2.19 -9.87
N ALA A 143 22.04 -3.07 -9.99
CA ALA A 143 22.68 -3.35 -11.26
C ALA A 143 21.69 -4.01 -12.23
N THR A 144 21.86 -3.81 -13.54
CA THR A 144 20.99 -4.39 -14.57
C THR A 144 20.99 -5.92 -14.58
N SER A 145 22.04 -6.56 -14.03
CA SER A 145 22.14 -8.01 -13.85
C SER A 145 21.48 -8.53 -12.57
N ASP A 146 21.03 -7.66 -11.65
CA ASP A 146 20.36 -8.11 -10.43
C ASP A 146 19.01 -8.73 -10.79
N LYS A 147 18.75 -9.92 -10.23
CA LYS A 147 17.51 -10.65 -10.44
C LYS A 147 16.26 -9.86 -10.00
N ASP A 148 16.42 -8.92 -9.07
CA ASP A 148 15.34 -8.08 -8.54
C ASP A 148 15.12 -6.77 -9.33
N THR A 149 15.75 -6.61 -10.50
CA THR A 149 15.48 -5.49 -11.43
C THR A 149 14.03 -5.42 -11.91
N LYS A 150 13.35 -6.58 -11.93
CA LYS A 150 11.92 -6.70 -12.22
C LYS A 150 11.13 -7.07 -10.97
N TYR A 151 9.91 -6.55 -10.91
CA TYR A 151 8.93 -6.91 -9.89
C TYR A 151 8.25 -8.23 -10.25
N ALA A 152 8.06 -9.11 -9.27
CA ALA A 152 7.17 -10.26 -9.42
C ALA A 152 5.72 -9.78 -9.39
N ALA A 153 4.81 -10.51 -10.02
CA ALA A 153 3.37 -10.30 -9.88
C ALA A 153 2.94 -10.84 -8.50
N ILE A 154 2.52 -9.93 -7.61
CA ILE A 154 2.19 -10.25 -6.21
C ILE A 154 0.77 -9.82 -5.89
N MET A 155 0.20 -10.46 -4.85
CA MET A 155 -1.07 -10.11 -4.26
C MET A 155 -1.01 -10.47 -2.77
N LEU A 156 -1.81 -9.81 -1.94
CA LEU A 156 -2.03 -10.21 -0.56
C LEU A 156 -3.45 -10.73 -0.42
N SER A 157 -3.64 -11.88 0.20
CA SER A 157 -4.97 -12.41 0.52
C SER A 157 -5.17 -12.39 2.04
N LEU A 158 -6.32 -11.92 2.48
CA LEU A 158 -6.79 -12.09 3.85
C LEU A 158 -7.85 -13.21 3.85
N CYS A 159 -7.63 -14.21 4.68
CA CYS A 159 -8.57 -15.30 4.89
C CYS A 159 -9.14 -15.23 6.30
N GLU A 160 -10.38 -15.70 6.47
CA GLU A 160 -11.02 -15.83 7.77
C GLU A 160 -11.63 -17.21 7.97
N GLY A 161 -11.70 -17.62 9.23
CA GLY A 161 -12.44 -18.79 9.70
C GLY A 161 -12.83 -18.62 11.16
N GLU A 162 -13.64 -19.53 11.68
CA GLU A 162 -13.94 -19.57 13.11
C GLU A 162 -12.67 -19.89 13.91
N ARG A 163 -12.55 -19.31 15.12
CA ARG A 163 -11.34 -19.38 15.96
C ARG A 163 -10.72 -20.78 16.07
N ASP A 164 -11.56 -21.78 16.33
CA ASP A 164 -11.14 -23.18 16.58
C ASP A 164 -11.32 -24.08 15.35
N SER A 165 -11.63 -23.51 14.19
CA SER A 165 -11.77 -24.24 12.93
C SER A 165 -10.49 -24.19 12.11
N THR A 166 -10.26 -25.25 11.35
CA THR A 166 -9.26 -25.28 10.27
C THR A 166 -9.84 -24.81 8.94
N LYS A 167 -11.17 -24.69 8.82
CA LYS A 167 -11.80 -24.19 7.61
C LYS A 167 -11.61 -22.69 7.51
N GLN A 168 -11.13 -22.27 6.36
CA GLN A 168 -10.81 -20.88 6.04
C GLN A 168 -11.42 -20.51 4.70
N LYS A 169 -11.71 -19.22 4.53
CA LYS A 169 -12.18 -18.65 3.27
C LYS A 169 -11.38 -17.38 2.97
N VAL A 170 -10.96 -17.21 1.72
CA VAL A 170 -10.44 -15.94 1.22
C VAL A 170 -11.58 -14.94 1.21
N VAL A 171 -11.48 -13.89 2.02
CA VAL A 171 -12.52 -12.86 2.12
C VAL A 171 -12.23 -11.67 1.23
N VAL A 172 -10.97 -11.22 1.21
CA VAL A 172 -10.52 -10.11 0.38
C VAL A 172 -9.09 -10.30 -0.06
N ASN A 173 -8.75 -9.66 -1.17
CA ASN A 173 -7.43 -9.53 -1.75
C ASN A 173 -7.03 -8.06 -1.87
N SER A 174 -5.73 -7.80 -1.94
CA SER A 174 -5.19 -6.44 -2.16
C SER A 174 -5.68 -5.86 -3.49
N SER A 175 -6.06 -4.58 -3.48
CA SER A 175 -6.47 -3.84 -4.67
C SER A 175 -5.58 -2.59 -4.88
N VAL A 176 -5.92 -1.75 -5.87
CA VAL A 176 -5.26 -0.45 -6.06
C VAL A 176 -5.54 0.53 -4.92
N ASN A 177 -6.66 0.37 -4.22
CA ASN A 177 -7.04 1.17 -3.06
C ASN A 177 -7.04 0.28 -1.81
N PRO A 178 -6.09 0.43 -0.87
CA PRO A 178 -6.01 -0.44 0.29
C PRO A 178 -7.25 -0.36 1.20
N ASP A 179 -7.97 0.77 1.21
CA ASP A 179 -9.22 0.94 1.97
C ASP A 179 -10.42 0.23 1.33
N GLU A 180 -10.29 -0.17 0.06
CA GLU A 180 -11.29 -0.91 -0.70
C GLU A 180 -10.67 -2.21 -1.26
N PRO A 181 -10.34 -3.18 -0.39
CA PRO A 181 -9.83 -4.47 -0.83
C PRO A 181 -10.90 -5.22 -1.64
N SER A 182 -10.47 -6.08 -2.56
CA SER A 182 -11.34 -6.67 -3.59
C SER A 182 -11.46 -8.18 -3.43
N PRO A 183 -12.62 -8.80 -3.76
CA PRO A 183 -12.70 -10.26 -3.82
C PRO A 183 -11.92 -10.85 -5.01
N ASP A 184 -11.52 -10.03 -5.99
CA ASP A 184 -10.89 -10.49 -7.22
C ASP A 184 -9.42 -10.92 -6.99
N PHE A 185 -8.99 -11.94 -7.72
CA PHE A 185 -7.61 -12.43 -7.69
C PHE A 185 -6.76 -11.64 -8.69
N LYS A 186 -6.51 -10.37 -8.38
CA LYS A 186 -5.75 -9.43 -9.24
C LYS A 186 -4.32 -9.27 -8.74
N PHE A 187 -3.39 -9.97 -9.38
CA PHE A 187 -1.96 -9.82 -9.12
C PHE A 187 -1.38 -8.59 -9.80
N GLN A 188 -0.51 -7.88 -9.09
CA GLN A 188 0.08 -6.62 -9.53
C GLN A 188 1.61 -6.72 -9.60
N THR A 189 2.20 -6.25 -10.70
CA THR A 189 3.65 -6.14 -10.87
C THR A 189 4.14 -4.80 -10.29
N THR A 190 4.06 -4.67 -8.97
CA THR A 190 4.39 -3.45 -8.21
C THR A 190 5.36 -3.75 -7.06
N ARG A 191 5.96 -2.73 -6.44
CA ARG A 191 6.85 -2.90 -5.29
C ARG A 191 6.10 -3.45 -4.06
N SER A 192 4.87 -3.01 -3.85
CA SER A 192 4.09 -3.34 -2.66
C SER A 192 2.59 -3.41 -2.98
N VAL A 193 1.88 -4.27 -2.25
CA VAL A 193 0.41 -4.34 -2.25
C VAL A 193 -0.10 -4.37 -0.81
N SER A 194 -1.25 -3.74 -0.56
CA SER A 194 -1.74 -3.49 0.80
C SER A 194 -3.24 -3.78 0.94
N ILE A 195 -3.65 -4.07 2.18
CA ILE A 195 -5.05 -4.22 2.60
C ILE A 195 -5.22 -3.44 3.92
N MET A 196 -6.27 -2.62 4.01
CA MET A 196 -6.84 -2.16 5.28
C MET A 196 -8.04 -3.03 5.60
N TYR A 197 -8.15 -3.48 6.84
CA TYR A 197 -9.26 -4.35 7.25
C TYR A 197 -9.55 -4.24 8.74
N ASP A 198 -10.83 -4.35 9.10
CA ASP A 198 -11.29 -4.39 10.49
C ASP A 198 -11.44 -5.84 10.96
N LEU A 199 -10.45 -6.32 11.73
CA LEU A 199 -10.47 -7.66 12.29
C LEU A 199 -11.53 -7.75 13.38
N GLN A 200 -12.35 -8.81 13.31
CA GLN A 200 -13.42 -9.09 14.26
C GLN A 200 -12.96 -10.09 15.33
N PRO A 201 -13.51 -10.01 16.56
CA PRO A 201 -13.21 -10.98 17.60
C PRO A 201 -13.73 -12.38 17.25
N ASN A 202 -13.19 -13.41 17.92
CA ASN A 202 -13.58 -14.82 17.76
C ASN A 202 -13.37 -15.39 16.34
N LYS A 203 -12.54 -14.74 15.53
CA LYS A 203 -12.11 -15.22 14.22
C LYS A 203 -10.62 -15.56 14.24
N ARG A 204 -10.25 -16.49 13.36
CA ARG A 204 -8.87 -16.83 13.02
C ARG A 204 -8.59 -16.29 11.62
N TYR A 205 -7.61 -15.39 11.52
CA TYR A 205 -7.24 -14.78 10.25
C TYR A 205 -5.91 -15.34 9.74
N LEU A 206 -5.82 -15.57 8.43
CA LEU A 206 -4.57 -15.84 7.73
C LEU A 206 -4.26 -14.72 6.74
N VAL A 207 -3.09 -14.12 6.88
CA VAL A 207 -2.55 -13.15 5.90
C VAL A 207 -1.57 -13.89 5.01
N LEU A 208 -1.97 -14.15 3.77
CA LEU A 208 -1.27 -14.99 2.82
C LEU A 208 -0.62 -14.15 1.72
N PRO A 209 0.72 -14.05 1.68
CA PRO A 209 1.42 -13.56 0.50
C PRO A 209 1.15 -14.46 -0.69
N ARG A 210 0.85 -13.86 -1.84
CA ARG A 210 0.58 -14.57 -3.09
C ARG A 210 1.56 -14.09 -4.15
N ARG A 211 1.95 -15.02 -5.02
CA ARG A 211 2.76 -14.74 -6.20
C ARG A 211 2.28 -15.58 -7.36
N MET A 212 2.38 -15.03 -8.57
CA MET A 212 2.20 -15.78 -9.81
C MET A 212 3.34 -15.49 -10.78
N THR A 213 3.51 -16.37 -11.77
CA THR A 213 4.39 -16.09 -12.91
C THR A 213 3.75 -15.03 -13.82
N SER A 214 4.59 -14.26 -14.50
CA SER A 214 4.13 -13.27 -15.48
C SER A 214 5.12 -13.19 -16.64
N SER A 215 4.64 -12.83 -17.83
CA SER A 215 5.49 -12.72 -19.03
C SER A 215 6.55 -11.62 -18.90
N THR A 216 6.27 -10.57 -18.13
CA THR A 216 7.12 -9.38 -18.01
C THR A 216 7.82 -9.23 -16.66
N GLY A 217 7.40 -9.99 -15.64
CA GLY A 217 7.90 -9.85 -14.27
C GLY A 217 9.03 -10.80 -13.90
N ASN A 218 9.40 -10.77 -12.62
CA ASN A 218 10.39 -11.67 -12.04
C ASN A 218 9.76 -13.04 -11.72
N ASN A 219 10.26 -14.08 -12.37
CA ASN A 219 9.83 -15.48 -12.20
C ASN A 219 10.90 -16.36 -11.51
N GLU A 220 11.85 -15.75 -10.80
CA GLU A 220 12.89 -16.48 -10.06
C GLU A 220 12.27 -17.50 -9.11
N ALA A 221 12.86 -18.70 -9.02
CA ALA A 221 12.34 -19.77 -8.16
C ALA A 221 12.29 -19.36 -6.68
N SER A 222 13.26 -18.55 -6.22
CA SER A 222 13.24 -17.98 -4.87
C SER A 222 13.16 -16.47 -4.91
N LYS A 223 12.15 -15.90 -4.24
CA LYS A 223 11.91 -14.45 -4.21
C LYS A 223 11.61 -13.98 -2.80
N LYS A 224 12.47 -13.12 -2.25
CA LYS A 224 12.29 -12.54 -0.91
C LYS A 224 11.11 -11.57 -0.89
N TYR A 225 10.42 -11.54 0.24
CA TYR A 225 9.41 -10.55 0.55
C TYR A 225 9.46 -10.12 2.02
N ILE A 226 8.83 -9.00 2.31
CA ILE A 226 8.56 -8.53 3.67
C ILE A 226 7.05 -8.45 3.83
N LEU A 227 6.54 -9.11 4.86
CA LEU A 227 5.13 -9.00 5.24
C LEU A 227 5.03 -8.13 6.48
N SER A 228 4.22 -7.07 6.42
CA SER A 228 4.05 -6.14 7.53
C SER A 228 2.60 -6.04 7.99
N LEU A 229 2.46 -5.84 9.30
CA LEU A 229 1.23 -5.56 10.03
C LEU A 229 1.42 -4.24 10.77
N HIS A 230 0.59 -3.24 10.47
CA HIS A 230 0.49 -2.03 11.27
C HIS A 230 -0.87 -1.99 11.96
N THR A 231 -0.89 -1.56 13.21
CA THR A 231 -2.13 -1.45 13.98
C THR A 231 -1.98 -0.44 15.12
N LYS A 232 -3.09 0.20 15.51
CA LYS A 232 -3.18 1.04 16.72
C LYS A 232 -3.06 0.22 18.01
N ARG A 233 -3.34 -1.10 17.97
CA ARG A 233 -3.24 -1.98 19.14
C ARG A 233 -1.86 -2.63 19.20
N LYS A 234 -1.13 -2.41 20.30
CA LYS A 234 0.15 -3.07 20.53
C LYS A 234 -0.06 -4.59 20.66
N LEU A 235 0.63 -5.38 19.86
CA LEU A 235 0.72 -6.82 20.07
C LEU A 235 1.44 -7.09 21.40
N SER A 236 0.88 -8.01 22.19
CA SER A 236 1.44 -8.46 23.47
C SER A 236 1.85 -9.92 23.42
N GLY A 237 2.87 -10.28 24.19
CA GLY A 237 3.20 -11.67 24.50
C GLY A 237 2.38 -12.19 25.68
N GLY A 238 2.61 -13.44 26.07
CA GLY A 238 1.94 -14.09 27.21
C GLY A 238 0.89 -15.11 26.77
N SER A 239 0.19 -15.69 27.76
CA SER A 239 -0.76 -16.78 27.54
C SER A 239 -2.06 -16.36 26.87
N ASP A 240 -2.46 -15.09 26.98
CA ASP A 240 -3.76 -14.62 26.51
C ASP A 240 -3.75 -13.15 26.02
N PRO A 241 -3.03 -12.85 24.91
CA PRO A 241 -2.89 -11.49 24.40
C PRO A 241 -4.18 -10.95 23.76
N ASP A 242 -4.36 -9.63 23.76
CA ASP A 242 -5.50 -8.96 23.10
C ASP A 242 -5.46 -9.10 21.58
N ILE A 243 -4.25 -9.04 21.01
CA ILE A 243 -3.96 -9.32 19.61
C ILE A 243 -2.63 -10.07 19.51
N SER A 244 -2.60 -11.15 18.74
CA SER A 244 -1.40 -11.92 18.43
C SER A 244 -1.24 -12.09 16.93
N ALA A 245 0.01 -12.25 16.50
CA ALA A 245 0.35 -12.52 15.11
C ALA A 245 1.53 -13.50 15.07
N ASN A 246 1.24 -14.74 14.71
CA ASN A 246 2.16 -15.86 14.69
C ASN A 246 2.66 -16.13 13.27
N PHE A 247 3.89 -16.63 13.15
CA PHE A 247 4.48 -16.99 11.88
C PHE A 247 4.19 -18.45 11.58
N VAL A 248 3.41 -18.69 10.54
CA VAL A 248 2.95 -20.04 10.18
C VAL A 248 3.27 -20.37 8.73
N ARG A 249 3.45 -21.65 8.45
CA ARG A 249 3.55 -22.20 7.10
C ARG A 249 2.46 -23.22 6.87
N LEU A 250 1.76 -23.07 5.75
CA LEU A 250 0.77 -24.04 5.26
C LEU A 250 1.48 -25.10 4.42
N ASP A 251 0.84 -26.27 4.28
CA ASP A 251 1.32 -27.30 3.35
C ASP A 251 1.38 -26.75 1.92
N LYS A 252 2.44 -27.07 1.18
CA LYS A 252 2.67 -26.57 -0.17
C LYS A 252 1.58 -26.98 -1.17
N GLY A 253 0.88 -28.09 -0.91
CA GLY A 253 -0.22 -28.61 -1.71
C GLY A 253 -1.59 -28.06 -1.30
N ASN A 254 -1.65 -27.14 -0.33
CA ASN A 254 -2.91 -26.58 0.14
C ASN A 254 -3.70 -25.91 -1.00
N ASP A 255 -5.02 -26.15 -1.03
CA ASP A 255 -5.93 -25.64 -2.05
C ASP A 255 -5.88 -24.13 -2.23
N VAL A 256 -5.59 -23.39 -1.16
CA VAL A 256 -5.50 -21.93 -1.25
C VAL A 256 -4.48 -21.50 -2.28
N PHE A 257 -3.38 -22.24 -2.50
CA PHE A 257 -2.34 -21.91 -3.49
C PHE A 257 -2.74 -22.17 -4.95
N ARG A 258 -3.94 -22.71 -5.18
CA ARG A 258 -4.58 -22.88 -6.50
C ARG A 258 -5.81 -21.98 -6.68
N ASP A 259 -5.87 -20.89 -5.92
CA ASP A 259 -6.91 -19.87 -5.94
C ASP A 259 -8.32 -20.38 -5.57
N PHE A 260 -8.39 -21.44 -4.75
CA PHE A 260 -9.65 -21.87 -4.15
C PHE A 260 -10.11 -20.87 -3.09
N LEU A 261 -11.36 -20.42 -3.20
CA LEU A 261 -11.97 -19.48 -2.26
C LEU A 261 -12.12 -20.04 -0.85
N SER A 262 -12.38 -21.34 -0.71
CA SER A 262 -12.53 -22.02 0.58
C SER A 262 -11.61 -23.23 0.63
N PHE A 263 -10.96 -23.41 1.77
CA PHE A 263 -9.94 -24.44 1.95
C PHE A 263 -9.87 -24.86 3.42
N ASP A 264 -9.27 -26.02 3.67
CA ASP A 264 -8.86 -26.43 5.00
C ASP A 264 -7.38 -26.09 5.17
N MET A 265 -7.01 -25.31 6.19
CA MET A 265 -5.61 -24.93 6.43
C MET A 265 -4.76 -26.12 6.92
N GLY A 266 -5.40 -27.18 7.42
CA GLY A 266 -4.73 -28.32 8.04
C GLY A 266 -3.90 -27.94 9.26
N THR A 267 -2.86 -28.71 9.53
CA THR A 267 -1.89 -28.40 10.59
C THR A 267 -0.83 -27.44 10.06
N THR A 268 -0.80 -26.22 10.58
CA THR A 268 0.25 -25.25 10.27
C THR A 268 1.54 -25.56 11.01
N THR A 269 2.68 -25.30 10.35
CA THR A 269 4.00 -25.37 10.98
C THR A 269 4.42 -23.99 11.47
N ALA A 270 4.83 -23.85 12.74
CA ALA A 270 5.42 -22.61 13.24
C ALA A 270 6.79 -22.35 12.60
N ILE A 271 7.06 -21.12 12.18
CA ILE A 271 8.29 -20.74 11.49
C ILE A 271 9.07 -19.73 12.31
N ASN A 272 10.35 -20.01 12.54
CA ASN A 272 11.28 -19.03 13.09
C ASN A 272 11.76 -18.10 11.97
N SER A 273 11.67 -16.78 12.17
CA SER A 273 12.14 -15.80 11.19
C SER A 273 12.69 -14.53 11.84
N ILE A 274 13.44 -13.77 11.06
CA ILE A 274 13.89 -12.42 11.40
C ILE A 274 12.74 -11.44 11.18
N TYR A 275 12.44 -10.66 12.21
CA TYR A 275 11.42 -9.64 12.17
C TYR A 275 11.88 -8.36 12.85
N GLN A 276 11.16 -7.27 12.59
CA GLN A 276 11.39 -5.99 13.19
C GLN A 276 10.12 -5.39 13.75
N VAL A 277 10.27 -4.68 14.85
CA VAL A 277 9.18 -4.03 15.57
C VAL A 277 9.53 -2.59 15.84
N ARG A 278 8.59 -1.69 15.56
CA ARG A 278 8.63 -0.28 15.95
C ARG A 278 7.32 0.09 16.63
N HIS A 279 7.41 0.73 17.80
CA HIS A 279 6.25 1.24 18.49
C HIS A 279 6.25 2.77 18.43
N GLY A 280 5.16 3.35 17.89
CA GLY A 280 5.05 4.79 17.74
C GLY A 280 6.26 5.38 17.00
N VAL A 281 6.78 6.48 17.54
CA VAL A 281 7.92 7.25 16.98
C VAL A 281 9.29 6.64 17.31
N GLY A 282 9.34 5.46 17.92
CA GLY A 282 10.59 4.78 18.25
C GLY A 282 11.37 4.31 17.01
N PHE A 283 12.52 3.69 17.24
CA PHE A 283 13.30 3.03 16.20
C PHE A 283 12.87 1.57 16.03
N PHE A 284 13.14 1.00 14.86
CA PHE A 284 12.98 -0.43 14.67
C PHE A 284 13.98 -1.21 15.52
N SER A 285 13.49 -2.26 16.17
CA SER A 285 14.32 -3.27 16.84
C SER A 285 14.19 -4.59 16.09
N THR A 286 15.31 -5.27 15.86
CA THR A 286 15.36 -6.55 15.15
C THR A 286 15.36 -7.71 16.13
N HIS A 287 14.57 -8.73 15.83
CA HIS A 287 14.39 -9.93 16.63
C HIS A 287 14.35 -11.17 15.75
N GLU A 288 14.56 -12.32 16.36
CA GLU A 288 14.39 -13.62 15.75
C GLU A 288 13.44 -14.46 16.62
N GLY A 289 12.38 -15.00 16.02
CA GLY A 289 11.36 -15.75 16.74
C GLY A 289 10.24 -16.28 15.86
N THR A 290 9.22 -16.85 16.49
CA THR A 290 8.06 -17.49 15.82
C THR A 290 6.79 -16.63 15.82
N SER A 291 6.85 -15.45 16.41
CA SER A 291 5.79 -14.43 16.39
C SER A 291 6.39 -13.05 16.56
N PHE A 292 5.61 -12.00 16.33
CA PHE A 292 6.08 -10.63 16.57
C PHE A 292 6.34 -10.27 18.04
N THR A 293 5.96 -11.13 18.98
CA THR A 293 6.06 -10.88 20.42
C THR A 293 6.90 -11.91 21.18
N ASN A 294 7.26 -13.02 20.53
CA ASN A 294 8.05 -14.09 21.12
C ASN A 294 9.34 -14.33 20.31
N GLY A 295 10.32 -13.45 20.53
CA GLY A 295 11.61 -13.53 19.86
C GLY A 295 12.73 -12.92 20.68
N ARG A 296 13.96 -13.33 20.36
CA ARG A 296 15.17 -12.80 20.97
C ARG A 296 15.67 -11.62 20.14
N LYS A 297 16.04 -10.52 20.80
CA LYS A 297 16.66 -9.38 20.12
C LYS A 297 17.97 -9.81 19.48
N VAL A 298 18.19 -9.42 18.23
CA VAL A 298 19.43 -9.72 17.48
C VAL A 298 20.03 -8.44 16.92
N ASN A 299 21.36 -8.32 17.01
CA ASN A 299 22.11 -7.19 16.45
C ASN A 299 22.59 -7.60 15.06
N ASN A 300 21.80 -7.32 14.02
CA ASN A 300 22.14 -7.76 12.67
C ASN A 300 22.11 -6.58 11.69
N PHE A 301 23.28 -5.98 11.44
CA PHE A 301 23.47 -4.88 10.48
C PHE A 301 23.12 -5.30 9.04
N ALA A 302 23.29 -6.58 8.68
CA ALA A 302 22.99 -7.07 7.34
C ALA A 302 21.48 -7.14 7.01
N ASN A 303 20.64 -7.06 8.04
CA ASN A 303 19.18 -7.14 7.93
C ASN A 303 18.51 -5.81 8.31
N GLU A 304 19.21 -4.67 8.19
CA GLU A 304 18.51 -3.39 8.11
C GLU A 304 17.57 -3.46 6.90
N LEU A 305 16.29 -3.75 7.17
CA LEU A 305 15.24 -3.83 6.16
C LEU A 305 15.00 -2.43 5.61
N VAL A 306 15.82 -2.05 4.64
CA VAL A 306 15.58 -0.90 3.80
C VAL A 306 14.47 -1.29 2.82
N MET A 307 13.29 -0.68 3.01
CA MET A 307 12.16 -0.77 2.08
C MET A 307 12.32 0.21 0.90
#